data_AF-E4U159-F1
#
_entry.id   AF-E4U159-F1
#
_cell.length_a   1.000
_cell.length_b   1.000
_cell.length_c   1.000
_cell.angle_alpha   90.00
_cell.angle_beta   90.00
_cell.angle_gamma   90.00
#
_symmetry.space_group_name_H-M   'P 1'
#
loop_
_entity.id
_entity.type
_entity.pdbx_description
1 polymer ?
#
loop_
_entity_poly.entity_id
_entity_poly.type
_entity_poly.pdbx_seq_one_letter_code
_entity_poly.pdbx_strand_id
1 'polypeptide(L)'
;MDIANVQYQKSLPTIGTKDGDKALREKTDQFEAIIIKMMLDEAMKDEKNVFTSANDPGDKIFKSMYREELSNASAGGFGFSQMLFENLSQKGAKTEK
;
A
#
# COMPACT_ATOMS: atom_id res chain seq x y z
N MET A 1 -10.42 24.79 -32.98
CA MET A 1 -10.81 24.82 -31.55
C MET A 1 -10.06 23.69 -30.89
N ASP A 2 -8.88 23.98 -30.38
CA ASP A 2 -8.08 23.00 -29.65
C ASP A 2 -8.74 22.74 -28.31
N ILE A 3 -9.32 21.56 -28.16
CA ILE A 3 -9.85 21.06 -26.89
C ILE A 3 -8.64 20.62 -26.08
N ALA A 4 -7.92 21.60 -25.53
CA ALA A 4 -6.81 21.36 -24.64
C ALA A 4 -7.32 20.51 -23.47
N ASN A 5 -6.67 19.37 -23.26
CA ASN A 5 -6.87 18.45 -22.15
C ASN A 5 -6.83 19.19 -20.81
N VAL A 6 -7.99 19.63 -20.31
CA VAL A 6 -8.12 20.03 -18.91
C VAL A 6 -8.26 18.75 -18.10
N GLN A 7 -7.13 18.11 -17.81
CA GLN A 7 -7.06 17.11 -16.75
C GLN A 7 -7.47 17.82 -15.45
N TYR A 8 -8.63 17.48 -14.91
CA TYR A 8 -9.07 17.95 -13.60
C TYR A 8 -8.05 17.50 -12.55
N GLN A 9 -7.13 18.39 -12.19
CA GLN A 9 -6.16 18.14 -11.14
C GLN A 9 -6.88 18.35 -9.80
N LYS A 10 -7.40 17.26 -9.23
CA LYS A 10 -7.96 17.25 -7.88
C LYS A 10 -6.91 17.85 -6.94
N SER A 11 -7.27 18.92 -6.23
CA SER A 11 -6.37 19.58 -5.29
C SER A 11 -5.83 18.57 -4.29
N LEU A 12 -4.52 18.60 -4.05
CA LEU A 12 -3.90 17.73 -3.06
C LEU A 12 -4.50 18.01 -1.68
N PRO A 13 -4.83 16.98 -0.89
CA PRO A 13 -5.32 17.16 0.47
C PRO A 13 -4.24 17.84 1.34
N THR A 14 -4.63 18.84 2.12
CA THR A 14 -3.73 19.52 3.07
C THR A 14 -3.57 18.69 4.34
N ILE A 15 -2.34 18.29 4.64
CA ILE A 15 -1.98 17.55 5.87
C ILE A 15 -2.26 18.44 7.09
N GLY A 16 -2.80 17.86 8.16
CA GLY A 16 -3.24 18.58 9.36
C GLY A 16 -4.72 18.99 9.34
N THR A 17 -5.40 18.80 8.22
CA THR A 17 -6.87 18.85 8.15
C THR A 17 -7.46 17.46 8.36
N LYS A 18 -8.70 17.37 8.86
CA LYS A 18 -9.38 16.08 9.06
C LYS A 18 -9.42 15.23 7.78
N ASP A 19 -9.69 15.86 6.64
CA ASP A 19 -9.76 15.16 5.35
C ASP A 19 -8.38 14.81 4.81
N GLY A 20 -7.38 15.67 5.01
CA GLY A 20 -6.00 15.40 4.63
C GLY A 20 -5.35 14.31 5.47
N ASP A 21 -5.59 14.29 6.77
CA ASP A 21 -5.08 13.25 7.67
C ASP A 21 -5.74 11.90 7.39
N LYS A 22 -7.04 11.90 7.05
CA LYS A 22 -7.72 10.69 6.59
C LYS A 22 -7.09 10.15 5.31
N ALA A 23 -6.85 11.03 4.33
CA ALA A 23 -6.20 10.63 3.07
C ALA A 23 -4.76 10.17 3.31
N LEU A 24 -4.02 10.84 4.19
CA LEU A 24 -2.65 10.47 4.56
C LEU A 24 -2.64 9.08 5.21
N ARG A 25 -3.56 8.80 6.13
CA ARG A 25 -3.69 7.49 6.77
C ARG A 25 -3.96 6.38 5.77
N GLU A 26 -4.90 6.59 4.86
CA GLU A 26 -5.19 5.61 3.79
C GLU A 26 -3.95 5.29 2.95
N LYS A 27 -3.15 6.31 2.62
CA LYS A 27 -1.92 6.12 1.84
C LYS A 27 -0.82 5.43 2.63
N THR A 28 -0.69 5.71 3.92
CA THR A 28 0.29 5.02 4.77
C THR A 28 -0.08 3.55 5.01
N ASP A 29 -1.38 3.24 5.10
CA ASP A 29 -1.85 1.85 5.21
C ASP A 29 -1.63 1.09 3.89
N GLN A 30 -1.91 1.72 2.73
CA GLN A 30 -1.57 1.15 1.41
C GLN A 30 -0.07 0.89 1.25
N PHE A 31 0.78 1.78 1.75
CA PHE A 31 2.23 1.59 1.74
C PHE A 31 2.66 0.38 2.57
N GLU A 32 2.10 0.23 3.78
CA GLU A 32 2.38 -0.94 4.64
C GLU A 32 1.92 -2.25 3.99
N ALA A 33 0.76 -2.26 3.32
CA ALA A 33 0.32 -3.41 2.53
C ALA A 33 1.30 -3.79 1.42
N ILE A 34 1.98 -2.83 0.79
CA ILE A 34 3.00 -3.16 -0.22
C ILE A 34 4.21 -3.83 0.45
N ILE A 35 4.65 -3.33 1.61
CA ILE A 35 5.76 -3.93 2.37
C ILE A 35 5.43 -5.35 2.82
N ILE A 36 4.26 -5.55 3.43
CA ILE A 36 3.82 -6.86 3.89
C ILE A 36 3.72 -7.82 2.70
N LYS A 37 3.21 -7.38 1.56
CA LYS A 37 3.14 -8.19 0.34
C LYS A 37 4.55 -8.61 -0.12
N MET A 38 5.51 -7.69 -0.18
CA MET A 38 6.89 -8.01 -0.52
C MET A 38 7.49 -9.03 0.46
N MET A 39 7.25 -8.87 1.76
CA MET A 39 7.71 -9.84 2.78
C MET A 39 7.07 -11.22 2.60
N LEU A 40 5.75 -11.27 2.36
CA LEU A 40 5.02 -12.51 2.11
C LEU A 40 5.45 -13.19 0.81
N ASP A 41 5.73 -12.39 -0.23
CA ASP A 41 6.25 -12.89 -1.50
C ASP A 41 7.60 -13.57 -1.29
N GLU A 42 8.51 -12.99 -0.49
CA GLU A 42 9.79 -13.64 -0.14
C GLU A 42 9.62 -14.84 0.79
N ALA A 43 8.84 -14.72 1.86
CA ALA A 43 8.67 -15.76 2.87
C ALA A 43 7.97 -17.02 2.34
N MET A 44 7.07 -16.85 1.36
CA MET A 44 6.33 -17.94 0.71
C MET A 44 6.92 -18.35 -0.64
N LYS A 45 8.16 -17.96 -0.95
CA LYS A 45 8.92 -18.60 -2.04
C LYS A 45 9.28 -20.01 -1.59
N ASP A 46 8.37 -20.95 -1.84
CA ASP A 46 8.63 -22.37 -1.68
C ASP A 46 9.78 -22.80 -2.61
N GLU A 47 11.01 -22.87 -2.09
CA GLU A 47 12.16 -23.40 -2.83
C GLU A 47 12.07 -24.92 -3.05
N LYS A 48 11.20 -25.65 -2.34
CA LYS A 48 11.13 -27.12 -2.42
C LYS A 48 9.74 -27.67 -2.16
N ASN A 49 8.80 -27.44 -3.06
CA ASN A 49 7.53 -28.16 -3.03
C ASN A 49 7.62 -29.39 -3.95
N VAL A 50 7.81 -30.57 -3.34
CA VAL A 50 8.07 -31.86 -4.04
C VAL A 50 6.89 -32.28 -4.94
N PHE A 51 5.75 -31.59 -4.83
CA PHE A 51 4.51 -31.84 -5.55
C PHE A 51 4.21 -30.81 -6.66
N THR A 52 5.00 -29.74 -6.82
CA THR A 52 4.73 -28.68 -7.80
C THR A 52 5.45 -28.87 -9.13
N SER A 53 5.85 -30.09 -9.49
CA SER A 53 6.48 -30.41 -10.78
C SER A 53 5.66 -29.92 -11.99
N ALA A 54 4.38 -29.59 -11.80
CA ALA A 54 3.50 -29.03 -12.82
C ALA A 54 3.50 -27.49 -12.93
N ASN A 55 4.07 -26.73 -11.98
CA ASN A 55 4.29 -25.28 -12.06
C ASN A 55 3.07 -24.49 -12.62
N ASP A 56 1.86 -24.90 -12.21
CA ASP A 56 0.59 -24.48 -12.82
C ASP A 56 0.42 -22.95 -12.72
N PRO A 57 0.20 -22.25 -13.85
CA PRO A 57 -0.13 -20.82 -13.85
C PRO A 57 -1.28 -20.46 -12.89
N GLY A 58 -2.28 -21.34 -12.72
CA GLY A 58 -3.41 -21.13 -11.81
C GLY A 58 -2.99 -21.07 -10.34
N ASP A 59 -2.09 -21.94 -9.90
CA ASP A 59 -1.57 -21.97 -8.52
C ASP A 59 -0.79 -20.70 -8.19
N LYS A 60 0.03 -20.22 -9.14
CA LYS A 60 0.76 -18.94 -8.99
C LYS A 60 -0.18 -17.76 -8.85
N ILE A 61 -1.23 -17.71 -9.68
CA ILE A 61 -2.23 -16.65 -9.63
C ILE A 61 -2.96 -16.69 -8.28
N PHE A 62 -3.45 -17.84 -7.84
CA PHE A 62 -4.17 -17.98 -6.58
C PHE A 62 -3.32 -17.56 -5.38
N LYS A 63 -2.06 -18.03 -5.30
CA LYS A 63 -1.12 -17.64 -4.25
C LYS A 63 -0.82 -16.14 -4.27
N SER A 64 -0.73 -15.53 -5.45
CA SER A 64 -0.50 -14.09 -5.57
C SER A 64 -1.68 -13.26 -5.05
N MET A 65 -2.92 -13.64 -5.40
CA MET A 65 -4.14 -13.01 -4.90
C MET A 65 -4.29 -13.20 -3.39
N TYR A 66 -4.04 -14.40 -2.90
CA TYR A 66 -4.10 -14.69 -1.47
C TYR A 66 -3.13 -13.82 -0.66
N ARG A 67 -1.89 -13.66 -1.12
CA ARG A 67 -0.90 -12.78 -0.49
C ARG A 67 -1.32 -11.32 -0.53
N GLU A 68 -1.93 -10.88 -1.62
CA GLU A 68 -2.47 -9.51 -1.74
C GLU A 68 -3.58 -9.24 -0.74
N GLU A 69 -4.58 -10.12 -0.65
CA GLU A 69 -5.68 -9.99 0.32
C GLU A 69 -5.19 -10.05 1.77
N LEU A 70 -4.31 -11.01 2.07
CA LEU A 70 -3.71 -11.13 3.41
C LEU A 70 -2.93 -9.87 3.78
N SER A 71 -2.19 -9.30 2.82
CA SER A 71 -1.43 -8.09 3.03
C SER A 71 -2.32 -6.87 3.30
N ASN A 72 -3.36 -6.70 2.48
CA ASN A 72 -4.35 -5.63 2.65
C ASN A 72 -5.07 -5.74 4.00
N ALA A 73 -5.46 -6.95 4.40
CA ALA A 73 -6.11 -7.20 5.69
C ALA A 73 -5.18 -6.96 6.89
N SER A 74 -3.87 -7.11 6.69
CA SER A 74 -2.84 -6.91 7.72
C SER A 74 -2.31 -5.48 7.79
N ALA A 75 -2.65 -4.63 6.82
CA ALA A 75 -2.26 -3.23 6.80
C ALA A 75 -2.80 -2.49 8.04
N GLY A 76 -1.97 -1.65 8.64
CA GLY A 76 -2.26 -0.99 9.91
C GLY A 76 -1.95 -1.82 11.17
N GLY A 77 -1.71 -3.13 11.04
CA GLY A 77 -1.44 -4.03 12.17
C GLY A 77 0.04 -4.18 12.54
N PHE A 78 0.96 -3.94 11.61
CA PHE A 78 2.41 -4.10 11.81
C PHE A 78 3.10 -2.84 12.37
N GLY A 79 2.43 -1.68 12.30
CA GLY A 79 2.89 -0.42 12.89
C GLY A 79 3.74 0.45 11.96
N PHE A 80 4.08 0.00 10.76
CA PHE A 80 4.80 0.81 9.78
C PHE A 80 3.94 1.95 9.25
N SER A 81 2.64 1.72 9.03
CA SER A 81 1.73 2.78 8.59
C SER A 81 1.62 3.88 9.64
N GLN A 82 1.49 3.51 10.91
CA GLN A 82 1.40 4.45 12.03
C GLN A 82 2.68 5.28 12.16
N MET A 83 3.85 4.64 12.13
CA MET A 83 5.14 5.34 12.21
C MET A 83 5.31 6.34 11.06
N LEU A 84 4.98 5.93 9.83
CA LEU A 84 5.06 6.79 8.66
C LEU A 84 4.05 7.95 8.74
N PHE A 85 2.81 7.66 9.15
CA PHE A 85 1.77 8.65 9.35
C PHE A 85 2.22 9.72 10.35
N GLU A 86 2.71 9.33 11.53
CA GLU A 86 3.16 10.27 12.54
C GLU A 86 4.31 11.16 12.05
N ASN A 87 5.31 10.58 11.37
CA ASN A 87 6.43 11.33 10.82
C ASN A 87 5.98 12.34 9.75
N LEU A 88 5.07 11.95 8.86
CA LEU A 88 4.57 12.81 7.79
C LEU A 88 3.62 13.90 8.32
N SER A 89 2.72 13.55 9.24
CA SER A 89 1.82 14.50 9.90
C SER A 89 2.59 15.55 10.68
N GLN A 90 3.64 15.16 11.41
CA GLN A 90 4.50 16.11 12.13
C GLN A 90 5.29 17.04 11.19
N LYS A 91 5.67 16.58 9.99
CA LYS A 91 6.35 17.42 9.00
C LYS A 91 5.39 18.37 8.31
N GLY A 92 4.21 17.89 7.91
CA GLY A 92 3.15 18.71 7.32
C GLY A 92 2.69 19.84 8.25
N ALA A 93 2.51 19.54 9.54
CA ALA A 93 2.13 20.53 10.55
C ALA A 93 3.24 21.57 10.85
N LYS A 94 4.50 21.30 10.49
CA LYS A 94 5.62 22.25 10.67
C LYS A 94 5.78 23.22 9.51
N THR A 95 5.26 22.91 8.33
CA THR A 95 5.31 23.77 7.14
C THR A 95 4.29 24.91 7.15
N GLU A 96 3.34 24.93 8.09
CA GLU A 96 2.35 26.02 8.28
C GLU A 96 2.76 27.05 9.36
N LYS A 97 4.00 27.03 9.85
CA LYS A 97 4.54 28.06 10.76
C LYS A 97 5.58 28.95 10.10
#